data_AF-A0A7X9GT24-F1
#
_entry.id   AF-A0A7X9GT24-F1
#
_cell.length_a   1.000
_cell.length_b   1.000
_cell.length_c   1.000
_cell.angle_alpha   90.00
_cell.angle_beta   90.00
_cell.angle_gamma   90.00
#
_symmetry.space_group_name_H-M   'P 1'
#
loop_
_entity.id
_entity.type
_entity.pdbx_description
1 polymer ?
#
loop_
_entity_poly.entity_id
_entity_poly.type
_entity_poly.pdbx_seq_one_letter_code
_entity_poly.pdbx_strand_id
1 'polypeptide(L)'
;MLPLFAELAADPATAVLLADSDSGAAGIAFPFLAGPAVFIAVYVGIYRYYRNTDKRHHFEKETEVSVGNLKQGDRRVGTNNRQKSRTMSGVNSTDHLERVRRIQVR
;
A
#
# COMPACT_ATOMS: atom_id res chain seq x y z
N MET A 1 14.93 5.08 -48.93
CA MET A 1 13.83 5.97 -48.49
C MET A 1 12.48 5.56 -49.08
N LEU A 2 12.34 5.36 -50.40
CA LEU A 2 11.10 4.89 -51.04
C LEU A 2 10.45 3.58 -50.50
N PRO A 3 11.20 2.52 -50.12
CA PRO A 3 10.56 1.27 -49.69
C PRO A 3 9.93 1.32 -48.29
N LEU A 4 10.46 2.18 -47.39
CA LEU A 4 9.96 2.34 -46.03
C LEU A 4 8.56 2.97 -46.01
N PHE A 5 8.32 3.93 -46.89
CA PHE A 5 7.00 4.59 -47.00
C PHE A 5 5.94 3.66 -47.60
N ALA A 6 6.33 2.72 -48.46
CA ALA A 6 5.43 1.74 -49.04
C ALA A 6 5.00 0.67 -48.02
N GLU A 7 5.91 0.21 -47.16
CA GLU A 7 5.57 -0.69 -46.05
C GLU A 7 4.66 -0.02 -45.02
N LEU A 8 4.95 1.24 -44.66
CA LEU A 8 4.13 1.98 -43.70
C LEU A 8 2.72 2.25 -44.23
N ALA A 9 2.53 2.45 -45.54
CA ALA A 9 1.21 2.63 -46.14
C ALA A 9 0.40 1.32 -46.27
N ALA A 10 1.07 0.17 -46.28
CA ALA A 10 0.43 -1.14 -46.38
C ALA A 10 0.08 -1.74 -45.00
N ASP A 11 0.56 -1.14 -43.91
CA ASP A 11 0.26 -1.60 -42.55
C ASP A 11 -1.19 -1.20 -42.16
N PRO A 12 -2.05 -2.17 -41.81
CA PRO A 12 -3.43 -1.91 -41.42
C PRO A 12 -3.54 -1.00 -40.19
N ALA A 13 -2.50 -0.94 -39.33
CA ALA A 13 -2.47 -0.02 -38.20
C ALA A 13 -2.41 1.44 -38.67
N THR A 14 -1.66 1.72 -39.74
CA THR A 14 -1.55 3.05 -40.34
C THR A 14 -2.85 3.45 -41.05
N ALA A 15 -3.52 2.49 -41.70
CA ALA A 15 -4.82 2.72 -42.32
C ALA A 15 -5.90 3.10 -41.28
N VAL A 16 -5.89 2.48 -40.10
CA VAL A 16 -6.79 2.83 -38.99
C VAL A 16 -6.47 4.21 -38.40
N LEU A 17 -5.18 4.56 -38.28
CA LEU A 17 -4.75 5.88 -37.80
C LEU A 17 -5.06 7.02 -38.79
N LEU A 18 -5.03 6.75 -40.10
CA LEU A 18 -5.33 7.71 -41.16
C LEU A 18 -6.82 7.84 -41.47
N ALA A 19 -7.67 6.93 -40.98
CA ALA A 19 -9.11 6.96 -41.22
C ALA A 19 -9.85 8.09 -40.47
N ASP A 20 -9.23 8.67 -39.43
CA ASP A 20 -9.77 9.85 -38.73
C ASP A 20 -9.46 11.13 -39.53
N SER A 21 -10.30 11.40 -40.52
CA SER A 21 -10.07 12.41 -41.57
C SER A 21 -10.30 13.86 -41.14
N ASP A 22 -10.67 14.14 -39.88
CA ASP A 22 -11.03 15.49 -39.42
C ASP A 22 -10.03 16.13 -38.45
N SER A 23 -9.01 15.40 -38.01
CA SER A 23 -8.10 15.84 -36.94
C SER A 23 -6.62 15.63 -37.26
N GLY A 24 -6.17 16.02 -38.46
CA GLY A 24 -4.87 15.64 -39.05
C GLY A 24 -3.62 15.71 -38.15
N ALA A 25 -3.53 16.64 -37.19
CA ALA A 25 -2.43 16.67 -36.21
C ALA A 25 -2.74 15.95 -34.89
N ALA A 26 -3.98 16.01 -34.42
CA ALA A 26 -4.40 15.41 -33.16
C ALA A 26 -4.55 13.89 -33.28
N GLY A 27 -5.17 13.39 -34.35
CA GLY A 27 -5.32 11.95 -34.62
C GLY A 27 -3.98 11.23 -34.76
N ILE A 28 -3.00 11.88 -35.38
CA ILE A 28 -1.64 11.33 -35.51
C ILE A 28 -0.87 11.41 -34.18
N ALA A 29 -0.98 12.51 -33.43
CA ALA A 29 -0.26 12.67 -32.16
C ALA A 29 -0.87 11.83 -31.02
N PHE A 30 -2.17 11.53 -31.08
CA PHE A 30 -2.91 10.83 -30.04
C PHE A 30 -2.30 9.48 -29.64
N PRO A 31 -1.99 8.51 -30.53
CA PRO A 31 -1.39 7.23 -30.12
C PRO A 31 -0.02 7.39 -29.45
N PHE A 32 0.78 8.37 -29.89
CA PHE A 32 2.11 8.63 -29.32
C PHE A 32 2.05 9.25 -27.93
N LEU A 33 0.94 9.90 -27.57
CA LEU A 33 0.69 10.36 -26.20
C LEU A 33 -0.03 9.30 -25.38
N ALA A 34 -1.07 8.67 -25.94
CA ALA A 34 -1.91 7.70 -25.27
C ALA A 34 -1.14 6.44 -24.85
N GLY A 35 -0.27 5.91 -25.72
CA GLY A 35 0.53 4.71 -25.41
C GLY A 35 1.42 4.90 -24.17
N PRO A 36 2.35 5.86 -24.17
CA PRO A 36 3.18 6.17 -23.01
C PRO A 36 2.38 6.59 -21.78
N ALA A 37 1.29 7.36 -21.95
CA ALA A 37 0.46 7.78 -20.82
C ALA A 37 -0.22 6.58 -20.13
N VAL A 38 -0.80 5.66 -20.88
CA VAL A 38 -1.40 4.43 -20.35
C VAL A 38 -0.34 3.57 -19.66
N PHE A 39 0.83 3.40 -20.28
CA PHE A 39 1.93 2.64 -19.69
C PHE A 39 2.37 3.22 -18.34
N ILE A 40 2.58 4.54 -18.27
CA ILE A 40 2.95 5.24 -17.02
C ILE A 40 1.86 5.07 -15.97
N ALA A 41 0.59 5.28 -16.34
CA ALA A 41 -0.53 5.17 -15.41
C ALA A 41 -0.65 3.76 -14.80
N VAL A 42 -0.55 2.72 -15.64
CA VAL A 42 -0.60 1.32 -15.18
C VAL A 42 0.61 0.99 -14.30
N TYR A 43 1.82 1.35 -14.72
CA TYR A 43 3.03 1.10 -13.94
C TYR A 43 2.96 1.77 -12.57
N VAL A 44 2.59 3.06 -12.52
CA VAL A 44 2.49 3.83 -11.27
C VAL A 44 1.38 3.27 -10.39
N GLY A 45 0.24 2.86 -10.96
CA GLY A 45 -0.85 2.23 -10.22
C GLY A 45 -0.41 0.94 -9.53
N ILE A 46 0.21 0.02 -10.27
CA ILE A 46 0.77 -1.24 -9.72
C ILE A 46 1.86 -0.93 -8.68
N TYR A 47 2.76 0.00 -8.99
CA TYR A 47 3.83 0.42 -8.09
C TYR A 47 3.24 0.97 -6.79
N ARG A 48 2.25 1.87 -6.83
CA ARG A 48 1.60 2.40 -5.62
C ARG A 48 0.89 1.30 -4.84
N TYR A 49 0.16 0.42 -5.52
CA TYR A 49 -0.58 -0.67 -4.89
C TYR A 49 0.33 -1.63 -4.10
N TYR A 50 1.48 -2.02 -4.65
CA TYR A 50 2.37 -2.97 -3.99
C TYR A 50 3.47 -2.33 -3.16
N ARG A 51 3.98 -1.16 -3.56
CA ARG A 51 5.15 -0.54 -2.92
C ARG A 51 4.79 0.25 -1.67
N ASN A 52 3.49 0.38 -1.35
CA ASN A 52 2.94 0.97 -0.12
C ASN A 52 3.70 2.23 0.34
N THR A 53 4.25 3.00 -0.61
CA THR A 53 5.27 4.02 -0.35
C THR A 53 4.64 5.25 0.30
N ASP A 54 3.36 5.46 0.00
CA ASP A 54 2.42 6.41 0.56
C ASP A 54 1.83 5.95 1.90
N LYS A 55 1.93 4.65 2.23
CA LYS A 55 1.48 4.09 3.51
C LYS A 55 2.65 3.90 4.46
N ARG A 56 3.33 5.00 4.79
CA ARG A 56 4.20 5.02 5.98
C ARG A 56 3.31 5.37 7.16
N HIS A 57 3.27 4.51 8.18
CA HIS A 57 2.64 4.86 9.45
C HIS A 57 3.34 6.12 9.98
N HIS A 58 2.64 7.24 9.97
CA HIS A 58 3.04 8.43 10.70
C HIS A 58 2.79 8.14 12.19
N PHE A 59 3.73 7.42 12.81
CA PHE A 59 3.70 7.04 14.23
C PHE A 59 3.44 8.23 15.17
N GLU A 60 3.70 9.46 14.71
CA GLU A 60 3.63 10.68 15.50
C GLU A 60 2.27 11.39 15.47
N LYS A 61 1.33 11.05 14.57
CA LYS A 61 0.05 11.78 14.45
C LYS A 61 -1.20 11.06 14.95
N GLU A 62 -1.20 9.73 14.98
CA GLU A 62 -2.44 8.96 15.21
C GLU A 62 -2.52 8.26 16.57
N THR A 63 -1.41 8.19 17.31
CA THR A 63 -1.44 7.62 18.66
C THR A 63 -1.54 8.75 19.69
N GLU A 64 -2.75 9.27 19.90
CA GLU A 64 -3.03 9.97 21.15
C GLU A 64 -2.96 8.95 22.28
N VAL A 65 -1.80 8.85 22.93
CA VAL A 65 -1.65 8.07 24.15
C VAL A 65 -2.30 8.86 25.27
N SER A 66 -3.63 8.75 25.40
CA SER A 66 -4.31 9.28 26.58
C SER A 66 -3.93 8.40 27.76
N VAL A 67 -2.94 8.82 28.53
CA VAL A 67 -2.65 8.21 29.83
C VAL A 67 -3.79 8.65 30.74
N GLY A 68 -4.78 7.78 30.93
CA GLY A 68 -5.78 7.97 31.98
C GLY A 68 -5.07 8.21 33.30
N ASN A 69 -5.65 8.99 34.21
CA ASN A 69 -5.04 9.30 35.51
C ASN A 69 -4.88 7.99 36.33
N LEU A 70 -3.78 7.27 36.11
CA LEU A 70 -3.42 6.01 36.74
C LEU A 70 -3.04 6.32 38.19
N LYS A 71 -4.04 6.63 39.02
CA LYS A 71 -3.90 6.79 40.47
C LYS A 71 -3.71 5.45 41.19
N GLN A 72 -3.36 4.40 40.46
CA GLN A 72 -3.09 3.10 41.05
C GLN A 72 -1.59 3.02 41.32
N GLY A 73 -1.21 3.30 42.57
CA GLY A 73 0.16 3.11 43.02
C GLY A 73 0.59 1.66 42.81
N ASP A 74 1.79 1.47 42.26
CA ASP A 74 2.42 0.17 42.13
C ASP A 74 2.67 -0.40 43.53
N ARG A 75 1.83 -1.34 43.95
CA ARG A 75 1.96 -2.04 45.23
C ARG A 75 2.55 -3.41 44.96
N ARG A 76 3.84 -3.57 45.28
CA ARG A 76 4.52 -4.86 45.27
C ARG A 76 3.80 -5.85 46.20
N VAL A 77 3.20 -6.89 45.62
CA VAL A 77 2.42 -7.91 46.35
C VAL A 77 3.32 -9.01 46.95
N GLY A 78 4.52 -9.22 46.40
CA GLY A 78 5.46 -10.18 46.96
C GLY A 78 6.67 -10.47 46.08
N THR A 79 7.46 -11.46 46.49
CA THR A 79 8.57 -12.03 45.72
C THR A 79 8.65 -13.53 45.97
N ASN A 80 8.94 -14.30 44.94
CA ASN A 80 9.09 -15.74 45.01
C ASN A 80 10.49 -16.13 44.55
N ASN A 81 11.34 -16.54 45.49
CA ASN A 81 12.73 -16.92 45.23
C ASN A 81 12.89 -18.45 45.35
N ARG A 82 13.88 -19.02 44.66
CA ARG A 82 14.18 -20.48 44.63
C ARG A 82 13.12 -21.34 43.92
N GLN A 83 12.47 -20.80 42.89
CA GLN A 83 11.63 -21.59 41.98
C GLN A 83 12.45 -22.68 41.29
N LYS A 84 12.02 -23.94 41.40
CA LYS A 84 12.56 -25.06 40.60
C LYS A 84 11.82 -25.24 39.27
N SER A 85 10.64 -24.62 39.15
CA SER A 85 9.85 -24.63 37.93
C SER A 85 10.51 -23.76 36.87
N ARG A 86 10.48 -24.21 35.61
CA ARG A 86 10.94 -23.42 34.46
C ARG A 86 9.97 -22.30 34.11
N THR A 87 8.71 -22.38 34.56
CA THR A 87 7.66 -21.42 34.25
C THR A 87 6.90 -20.99 35.50
N MET A 88 6.43 -19.75 35.49
CA MET A 88 5.59 -19.20 36.54
C MET A 88 4.16 -19.75 36.40
N SER A 89 3.50 -20.02 37.53
CA SER A 89 2.07 -20.36 37.53
C SER A 89 1.26 -19.19 36.97
N GLY A 90 0.45 -19.45 35.94
CA GLY A 90 -0.33 -18.43 35.25
C GLY A 90 0.45 -17.59 34.23
N VAL A 91 1.62 -18.06 33.78
CA VAL A 91 2.39 -17.40 32.70
C VAL A 91 1.55 -17.23 31.43
N ASN A 92 1.61 -16.03 30.85
CA ASN A 92 0.84 -15.66 29.66
C ASN A 92 1.63 -15.87 28.36
N SER A 93 2.29 -17.01 28.20
CA SER A 93 3.21 -17.24 27.07
C SER A 93 2.55 -17.87 25.84
N THR A 94 1.46 -18.62 26.02
CA THR A 94 0.76 -19.30 24.91
C THR A 94 -0.45 -18.50 24.45
N ASP A 95 -1.41 -18.25 25.35
CA ASP A 95 -2.74 -17.71 25.00
C ASP A 95 -2.90 -16.25 25.42
N HIS A 96 -1.97 -15.42 24.95
CA HIS A 96 -1.91 -14.00 25.31
C HIS A 96 -3.16 -13.19 24.93
N LEU A 97 -3.92 -13.65 23.94
CA LEU A 97 -5.13 -13.00 23.47
C LEU A 97 -6.40 -13.40 24.25
N GLU A 98 -6.42 -14.56 24.91
CA GLU A 98 -7.60 -15.00 25.70
C GLU A 98 -7.87 -14.07 26.90
N ARG A 99 -6.82 -13.47 27.47
CA ARG A 99 -6.95 -12.61 28.65
C ARG A 99 -7.30 -11.17 28.33
N VAL A 100 -7.23 -10.74 27.07
CA VAL A 100 -7.52 -9.36 26.67
C VAL A 100 -9.04 -9.18 26.60
N ARG A 101 -9.66 -8.88 27.74
CA ARG A 101 -11.00 -8.32 27.76
C ARG A 101 -10.93 -6.90 27.23
N ARG A 102 -11.43 -6.67 26.01
CA ARG A 102 -11.52 -5.34 25.40
C ARG A 102 -12.33 -4.43 26.33
N ILE A 103 -11.68 -3.44 26.93
CA ILE A 103 -12.35 -2.44 27.75
C ILE A 103 -13.20 -1.60 26.80
N GLN A 104 -14.53 -1.72 26.90
CA GLN A 104 -15.43 -0.80 26.23
C GLN A 104 -15.44 0.50 27.01
N VAL A 105 -14.79 1.53 26.46
CA VAL A 105 -14.93 2.90 26.95
C VAL A 105 -16.24 3.44 26.37
N ARG A 106 -17.17 3.81 27.26
CA ARG A 106 -18.42 4.50 26.91
C ARG A 106 -18.18 6.00 26.78
#